data_AF-A0A151WVT8-F1
#
_entry.id   AF-A0A151WVT8-F1
#
_cell.length_a   1.000
_cell.length_b   1.000
_cell.length_c   1.000
_cell.angle_alpha   90.00
_cell.angle_beta   90.00
_cell.angle_gamma   90.00
#
_symmetry.space_group_name_H-M   'P 1'
#
loop_
_entity.id
_entity.type
_entity.pdbx_description
1 polymer ?
#
loop_
_entity_poly.entity_id
_entity_poly.type
_entity_poly.pdbx_seq_one_letter_code
_entity_poly.pdbx_strand_id
1 'polypeptide(L)'
;MMALLAKLNLDVKTLPNDIKEGLEKVSSILKAEKLFEFDETTLRVVRERKIIEEKRREREEKQMSVQHDKLFRNCTKLQTKLDHLQDAVDALKNSIDVTEEDKNDMYCNKIFLPTKLKEYQQAVEKLETDLSDMQVDELYSEKILNKYKLYLEKTSRLADLNQSLAQYEDLPPNLLQAKLLVESKRKEYEKLEQIFLEKAQKI
;
A
#
# COMPACT_ATOMS: atom_id res chain seq x y z
N MET A 1 90.58 0.53 23.55
CA MET A 1 91.22 -0.80 23.52
C MET A 1 92.65 -0.75 24.07
N MET A 2 93.57 0.00 23.46
CA MET A 2 94.97 0.17 23.95
C MET A 2 95.07 0.68 25.41
N ALA A 3 94.29 1.70 25.79
CA ALA A 3 94.30 2.26 27.15
C ALA A 3 93.72 1.32 28.23
N LEU A 4 92.83 0.42 27.83
CA LEU A 4 92.18 -0.58 28.68
C LEU A 4 93.13 -1.75 28.99
N LEU A 5 93.78 -2.23 27.93
CA LEU A 5 94.80 -3.27 27.98
C LEU A 5 96.03 -2.82 28.78
N ALA A 6 96.41 -1.54 28.65
CA ALA A 6 97.48 -0.92 29.42
C ALA A 6 97.16 -0.81 30.92
N LYS A 7 95.92 -0.46 31.30
CA LYS A 7 95.49 -0.43 32.71
C LYS A 7 95.36 -1.83 33.35
N LEU A 8 95.14 -2.86 32.54
CA LEU A 8 94.96 -4.25 32.99
C LEU A 8 96.26 -5.08 32.96
N ASN A 9 97.39 -4.50 32.57
CA ASN A 9 98.69 -5.18 32.44
C ASN A 9 98.63 -6.48 31.60
N LEU A 10 97.83 -6.52 30.54
CA LEU A 10 97.65 -7.71 29.71
C LEU A 10 98.33 -7.54 28.34
N ASP A 11 99.22 -8.48 28.00
CA ASP A 11 99.89 -8.52 26.70
C ASP A 11 99.00 -9.22 25.65
N VAL A 12 98.60 -8.48 24.62
CA VAL A 12 97.60 -8.88 23.60
C VAL A 12 98.06 -10.11 22.81
N LYS A 13 99.37 -10.36 22.77
CA LYS A 13 99.97 -11.43 21.97
C LYS A 13 99.87 -12.82 22.60
N THR A 14 99.66 -12.92 23.91
CA THR A 14 99.67 -14.20 24.66
C THR A 14 98.27 -14.71 25.02
N LEU A 15 97.21 -13.96 24.68
CA LEU A 15 95.83 -14.29 25.05
C LEU A 15 95.16 -15.33 24.11
N PRO A 16 94.45 -16.33 24.67
CA PRO A 16 93.60 -17.27 23.93
C PRO A 16 92.53 -16.58 23.06
N ASN A 17 92.14 -17.22 21.95
CA ASN A 17 91.20 -16.65 20.97
C ASN A 17 89.81 -16.31 21.57
N ASP A 18 89.28 -17.13 22.47
CA ASP A 18 88.00 -16.88 23.14
C ASP A 18 88.01 -15.59 23.98
N ILE A 19 89.17 -15.27 24.58
CA ILE A 19 89.34 -14.05 25.37
C ILE A 19 89.48 -12.83 24.47
N LYS A 20 90.11 -12.97 23.30
CA LYS A 20 90.19 -11.91 22.29
C LYS A 20 88.80 -11.54 21.75
N GLU A 21 87.98 -12.54 21.43
CA GLU A 21 86.61 -12.31 20.94
C GLU A 21 85.72 -11.67 22.01
N GLY A 22 85.83 -12.13 23.27
CA GLY A 22 85.15 -11.51 24.42
C GLY A 22 85.57 -10.05 24.61
N LEU A 23 86.86 -9.74 24.49
CA LEU A 23 87.39 -8.39 24.64
C LEU A 23 86.96 -7.45 23.49
N GLU A 24 86.86 -7.96 22.26
CA GLU A 24 86.30 -7.22 21.13
C GLU A 24 84.81 -6.92 21.31
N LYS A 25 84.02 -7.88 21.81
CA LYS A 25 82.60 -7.67 22.15
C LYS A 25 82.45 -6.59 23.23
N VAL A 26 83.22 -6.68 24.31
CA VAL A 26 83.23 -5.67 25.38
C VAL A 26 83.65 -4.30 24.84
N SER A 27 84.69 -4.24 23.99
CA SER A 27 85.10 -2.98 23.36
C SER A 27 84.03 -2.40 22.43
N SER A 28 83.23 -3.24 21.76
CA SER A 28 82.15 -2.81 20.88
C SER A 28 80.98 -2.25 21.68
N ILE A 29 80.62 -2.90 22.80
CA ILE A 29 79.62 -2.41 23.75
C ILE A 29 80.04 -1.05 24.33
N LEU A 30 81.30 -0.92 24.75
CA LEU A 30 81.84 0.34 25.29
C LEU A 30 81.83 1.47 24.27
N LYS A 31 82.14 1.18 23.00
CA LYS A 31 82.04 2.16 21.90
C LYS A 31 80.59 2.59 21.67
N ALA A 32 79.65 1.65 21.69
CA ALA A 32 78.23 1.95 21.54
C ALA A 32 77.69 2.80 22.70
N GLU A 33 78.15 2.54 23.93
CA GLU A 33 77.80 3.29 25.15
C GLU A 33 78.68 4.55 25.37
N LYS A 34 79.58 4.88 24.42
CA LYS A 34 80.50 6.05 24.45
C LYS A 34 81.38 6.12 25.71
N LEU A 35 81.77 4.98 26.26
CA LEU A 35 82.61 4.86 27.45
C LEU A 35 84.10 4.73 27.04
N PHE A 36 84.76 5.88 26.89
CA PHE A 36 86.17 5.95 26.45
C PHE A 36 87.18 5.93 27.61
N GLU A 37 86.74 6.31 28.82
CA GLU A 37 87.57 6.38 30.03
C GLU A 37 86.95 5.57 31.18
N PHE A 38 87.80 4.78 31.86
CA PHE A 38 87.44 3.97 33.03
C PHE A 38 87.76 4.73 34.31
N ASP A 39 86.95 5.74 34.59
CA ASP A 39 86.91 6.39 35.88
C ASP A 39 85.49 6.21 36.48
N GLU A 40 85.44 6.01 37.80
CA GLU A 40 84.20 5.72 38.52
C GLU A 40 83.20 6.87 38.36
N THR A 41 83.71 8.12 38.32
CA THR A 41 82.88 9.30 38.11
C THR A 41 82.26 9.31 36.73
N THR A 42 83.01 8.95 35.67
CA THR A 42 82.52 8.92 34.29
C THR A 42 81.42 7.87 34.11
N LEU A 43 81.60 6.68 34.68
CA LEU A 43 80.58 5.61 34.67
C LEU A 43 79.31 6.03 35.41
N ARG A 44 79.45 6.69 36.57
CA ARG A 44 78.32 7.21 37.34
C ARG A 44 77.55 8.27 36.55
N VAL A 45 78.25 9.18 35.88
CA VAL A 45 77.64 10.21 35.01
C VAL A 45 76.89 9.59 33.84
N VAL A 46 77.45 8.57 33.17
CA VAL A 46 76.77 7.90 32.04
C VAL A 46 75.51 7.16 32.51
N ARG A 47 75.55 6.48 33.66
CA ARG A 47 74.37 5.84 34.24
C ARG A 47 73.26 6.86 34.55
N GLU A 48 73.60 7.96 35.21
CA GLU A 48 72.63 9.02 35.51
C GLU A 48 72.05 9.65 34.23
N ARG A 49 72.87 9.89 33.20
CA ARG A 49 72.39 10.36 31.90
C ARG A 49 71.37 9.41 31.28
N LYS A 50 71.60 8.10 31.37
CA LYS A 50 70.66 7.08 30.87
C LYS A 50 69.33 7.13 31.61
N ILE A 51 69.36 7.25 32.95
CA ILE A 51 68.15 7.40 33.78
C ILE A 51 67.40 8.69 33.44
N ILE A 52 68.10 9.80 33.21
CA ILE A 52 67.49 11.08 32.84
C ILE A 52 66.82 10.97 31.46
N GLU A 53 67.50 10.35 30.49
CA GLU A 53 66.97 10.18 29.13
C GLU A 53 65.75 9.25 29.09
N GLU A 54 65.75 8.18 29.88
CA GLU A 54 64.62 7.27 30.02
C GLU A 54 63.41 7.97 30.65
N LYS A 55 63.62 8.73 31.74
CA LYS A 55 62.58 9.59 32.34
C LYS A 55 62.07 10.65 31.37
N ARG A 56 62.92 11.18 30.49
CA ARG A 56 62.52 12.14 29.45
C ARG A 56 61.59 11.47 28.44
N ARG A 57 61.98 10.30 27.94
CA ARG A 57 61.18 9.51 27.00
C ARG A 57 59.83 9.14 27.59
N GLU A 58 59.77 8.68 28.83
CA GLU A 58 58.49 8.38 29.50
C GLU A 58 57.56 9.60 29.59
N ARG A 59 58.11 10.80 29.83
CA ARG A 59 57.30 12.03 29.88
C ARG A 59 56.76 12.39 28.51
N GLU A 60 57.60 12.28 27.47
CA GLU A 60 57.18 12.52 26.09
C GLU A 60 56.11 11.52 25.66
N GLU A 61 56.27 10.23 25.96
CA GLU A 61 55.27 9.19 25.68
C GLU A 61 53.95 9.45 26.41
N LYS A 62 53.99 9.79 27.70
CA LYS A 62 52.79 10.19 28.46
C LYS A 62 52.11 11.41 27.85
N GLN A 63 52.88 12.41 27.44
CA GLN A 63 52.34 13.62 26.80
C GLN A 63 51.67 13.28 25.47
N MET A 64 52.30 12.44 24.64
CA MET A 64 51.74 11.98 23.37
C MET A 64 50.47 11.14 23.58
N SER A 65 50.44 10.27 24.58
CA SER A 65 49.24 9.49 24.94
C SER A 65 48.07 10.40 25.32
N VAL A 66 48.29 11.41 26.15
CA VAL A 66 47.25 12.37 26.54
C VAL A 66 46.73 13.16 25.34
N GLN A 67 47.62 13.57 24.43
CA GLN A 67 47.22 14.26 23.20
C GLN A 67 46.41 13.34 22.27
N HIS A 68 46.84 12.10 22.10
CA HIS A 68 46.14 11.10 21.33
C HIS A 68 44.73 10.87 21.87
N ASP A 69 44.58 10.63 23.18
CA ASP A 69 43.27 10.40 23.80
C ASP A 69 42.34 11.60 23.65
N LYS A 70 42.88 12.82 23.76
CA LYS A 70 42.12 14.05 23.54
C LYS A 70 41.63 14.14 22.10
N LEU A 71 42.50 13.89 21.12
CA LEU A 71 42.14 13.91 19.71
C LEU A 71 41.13 12.82 19.37
N PHE A 72 41.34 11.60 19.86
CA PHE A 72 40.42 10.49 19.67
C PHE A 72 39.02 10.82 20.19
N ARG A 73 38.90 11.31 21.42
CA ARG A 73 37.60 11.75 21.98
C ARG A 73 36.93 12.83 21.14
N ASN A 74 37.70 13.76 20.59
CA ASN A 74 37.15 14.81 19.72
C ASN A 74 36.67 14.23 18.39
N CYS A 75 37.44 13.32 17.77
CA CYS A 75 37.03 12.62 16.56
C CYS A 75 35.75 11.81 16.79
N THR A 76 35.64 11.08 17.90
CA THR A 76 34.41 10.33 18.23
C THR A 76 33.22 11.28 18.39
N LYS A 77 33.38 12.43 19.06
CA LYS A 77 32.32 13.44 19.18
C LYS A 77 31.91 14.02 17.82
N LEU A 78 32.87 14.29 16.93
CA LEU A 78 32.58 14.78 15.59
C LEU A 78 31.86 13.72 14.76
N GLN A 79 32.27 12.46 14.86
CA GLN A 79 31.60 11.35 14.20
C GLN A 79 30.13 11.26 14.65
N THR A 80 29.85 11.27 15.95
CA THR A 80 28.46 11.22 16.45
C THR A 80 27.61 12.39 15.95
N LYS A 81 28.20 13.59 15.79
CA LYS A 81 27.50 14.74 15.22
C LYS A 81 27.23 14.57 13.73
N LEU A 82 28.18 13.98 13.01
CA LEU A 82 28.02 13.69 11.59
C LEU A 82 26.92 12.66 11.37
N ASP A 83 26.90 11.60 12.17
CA ASP A 83 25.87 10.56 12.12
C ASP A 83 24.47 11.18 12.38
N HIS A 84 24.35 12.03 13.40
CA HIS A 84 23.09 12.76 13.65
C HIS A 84 22.67 13.69 12.51
N LEU A 85 23.62 14.35 11.84
CA LEU A 85 23.32 15.18 10.67
C LEU A 85 22.85 14.32 9.49
N GLN A 86 23.45 13.15 9.31
CA GLN A 86 23.05 12.20 8.27
C GLN A 86 21.61 11.70 8.52
N ASP A 87 21.30 11.29 9.75
CA ASP A 87 19.94 10.89 10.14
C ASP A 87 18.92 12.01 9.90
N ALA A 88 19.29 13.26 10.21
CA ALA A 88 18.43 14.42 9.99
C ALA A 88 18.19 14.68 8.49
N VAL A 89 19.23 14.53 7.66
CA VAL A 89 19.11 14.66 6.20
C VAL A 89 18.20 13.58 5.62
N ASP A 90 18.37 12.33 6.06
CA ASP A 90 17.57 11.21 5.59
C ASP A 90 16.10 11.36 6.01
N ALA A 91 15.84 11.83 7.23
CA ALA A 91 14.49 12.17 7.69
C ALA A 91 13.85 13.29 6.84
N LEU A 92 14.62 14.31 6.49
CA LEU A 92 14.14 15.44 5.70
C LEU A 92 13.85 15.02 4.25
N LYS A 93 14.68 14.15 3.68
CA LYS A 93 14.45 13.54 2.36
C LYS A 93 13.15 12.73 2.34
N ASN A 94 12.95 11.85 3.31
CA ASN A 94 11.71 11.08 3.43
C ASN A 94 10.48 11.99 3.57
N SER A 95 10.59 13.09 4.33
CA SER A 95 9.51 14.06 4.45
C SER A 95 9.20 14.76 3.12
N ILE A 96 10.21 15.06 2.29
CA ILE A 96 10.01 15.64 0.96
C ILE A 96 9.28 14.65 0.06
N ASP A 97 9.72 13.40 0.02
CA ASP A 97 9.14 12.34 -0.82
C ASP A 97 7.65 12.15 -0.50
N VAL A 98 7.30 12.06 0.78
CA VAL A 98 5.89 11.97 1.23
C VAL A 98 5.09 13.21 0.83
N THR A 99 5.67 14.41 0.98
CA THR A 99 4.97 15.65 0.61
C THR A 99 4.76 15.76 -0.90
N GLU A 100 5.65 15.21 -1.72
CA GLU A 100 5.54 15.19 -3.16
C GLU A 100 4.46 14.21 -3.63
N GLU A 101 4.37 13.04 -2.98
CA GLU A 101 3.27 12.08 -3.19
C GLU A 101 1.91 12.69 -2.83
N ASP A 102 1.79 13.30 -1.65
CA ASP A 102 0.57 14.00 -1.21
C ASP A 102 0.14 15.12 -2.18
N LYS A 103 1.11 15.87 -2.73
CA LYS A 103 0.84 16.91 -3.72
C LYS A 103 0.34 16.34 -5.04
N ASN A 104 0.90 15.23 -5.50
CA ASN A 104 0.45 14.56 -6.71
C ASN A 104 -0.98 14.03 -6.52
N ASP A 105 -1.29 13.42 -5.38
CA ASP A 105 -2.64 12.96 -5.06
C ASP A 105 -3.64 14.12 -4.98
N MET A 106 -3.28 15.23 -4.32
CA MET A 106 -4.11 16.44 -4.33
C MET A 106 -4.34 16.98 -5.74
N TYR A 107 -3.31 17.01 -6.59
CA TYR A 107 -3.43 17.49 -7.97
C TYR A 107 -4.35 16.59 -8.81
N CYS A 108 -4.17 15.27 -8.73
CA CYS A 108 -5.02 14.29 -9.38
C CYS A 108 -6.48 14.45 -8.93
N ASN A 109 -6.73 14.56 -7.63
CA ASN A 109 -8.07 14.79 -7.09
C ASN A 109 -8.66 16.13 -7.55
N LYS A 110 -7.86 17.19 -7.59
CA LYS A 110 -8.29 18.54 -8.02
C LYS A 110 -8.72 18.59 -9.48
N ILE A 111 -8.21 17.71 -10.35
CA ILE A 111 -8.65 17.64 -11.77
C ILE A 111 -9.76 16.61 -11.95
N PHE A 112 -9.64 15.45 -11.32
CA PHE A 112 -10.59 14.36 -11.46
C PHE A 112 -11.99 14.74 -10.94
N LEU A 113 -12.06 15.33 -9.74
CA LEU A 113 -13.34 15.65 -9.10
C LEU A 113 -14.16 16.69 -9.88
N PRO A 114 -13.60 17.84 -10.34
CA PRO A 114 -14.36 18.78 -11.16
C PRO A 114 -14.79 18.20 -12.50
N THR A 115 -13.95 17.38 -13.13
CA THR A 115 -14.31 16.69 -14.38
C THR A 115 -15.51 15.77 -14.17
N LYS A 116 -15.46 14.94 -13.11
CA LYS A 116 -16.58 14.06 -12.74
C LYS A 116 -17.84 14.82 -12.37
N LEU A 117 -17.71 15.92 -11.63
CA LEU A 117 -18.85 16.78 -11.30
C LEU A 117 -19.52 17.32 -12.57
N LYS A 118 -18.73 17.78 -13.55
CA LYS A 118 -19.24 18.27 -14.82
C LYS A 118 -19.94 17.18 -15.64
N GLU A 119 -19.39 15.97 -15.67
CA GLU A 119 -20.04 14.81 -16.30
C GLU A 119 -21.40 14.53 -15.67
N TYR A 120 -21.50 14.55 -14.33
CA TYR A 120 -22.77 14.34 -13.64
C TYR A 120 -23.77 15.46 -13.89
N GLN A 121 -23.33 16.73 -13.90
CA GLN A 121 -24.20 17.86 -14.24
C GLN A 121 -24.79 17.71 -15.64
N GLN A 122 -23.97 17.35 -16.63
CA GLN A 122 -24.44 17.10 -17.99
C GLN A 122 -25.42 15.93 -18.08
N ALA A 123 -25.19 14.86 -17.30
CA ALA A 123 -26.12 13.74 -17.24
C ALA A 123 -27.47 14.13 -16.63
N VAL A 124 -27.48 14.96 -15.58
CA VAL A 124 -28.69 15.49 -14.96
C VAL A 124 -29.45 16.39 -15.94
N GLU A 125 -28.77 17.36 -16.57
CA GLU A 125 -29.39 18.24 -17.57
C GLU A 125 -30.05 17.43 -18.69
N LYS A 126 -29.36 16.37 -19.18
CA LYS A 126 -29.92 15.49 -20.20
C LYS A 126 -31.16 14.74 -19.72
N LEU A 127 -31.14 14.21 -18.49
CA LEU A 127 -32.30 13.52 -17.92
C LEU A 127 -33.48 14.48 -17.71
N GLU A 128 -33.22 15.71 -17.28
CA GLU A 128 -34.24 16.75 -17.15
C GLU A 128 -34.85 17.12 -18.50
N THR A 129 -34.03 17.28 -19.54
CA THR A 129 -34.53 17.51 -20.91
C THR A 129 -35.32 16.32 -21.42
N ASP A 130 -34.83 15.10 -21.23
CA ASP A 130 -35.54 13.88 -21.66
C ASP A 130 -36.90 13.77 -20.95
N LEU A 131 -36.98 14.12 -19.66
CA LEU A 131 -38.24 14.10 -18.89
C LEU A 131 -39.20 15.19 -19.36
N SER A 132 -38.70 16.40 -19.63
CA SER A 132 -39.48 17.49 -20.22
C SER A 132 -40.00 17.13 -21.62
N ASP A 133 -39.16 16.51 -22.46
CA ASP A 133 -39.50 16.09 -23.83
C ASP A 133 -40.54 14.97 -23.86
N MET A 134 -40.50 14.07 -22.87
CA MET A 134 -41.52 13.03 -22.73
C MET A 134 -42.93 13.62 -22.48
N GLN A 135 -43.04 14.91 -22.10
CA GLN A 135 -44.31 15.61 -21.86
C GLN A 135 -45.33 14.73 -21.14
N VAL A 136 -44.86 13.97 -20.13
CA VAL A 136 -45.74 13.12 -19.33
C VAL A 136 -46.57 14.08 -18.50
N ASP A 137 -47.78 14.33 -18.96
CA ASP A 137 -48.79 15.07 -18.22
C ASP A 137 -48.79 14.58 -16.77
N GLU A 138 -48.72 15.48 -15.80
CA GLU A 138 -48.64 15.13 -14.37
C GLU A 138 -49.84 14.26 -13.96
N LEU A 139 -50.95 14.39 -14.70
CA LEU A 139 -52.19 13.63 -14.59
C LEU A 139 -52.25 12.36 -15.47
N TYR A 140 -51.17 11.97 -16.14
CA TYR A 140 -51.13 10.79 -17.02
C TYR A 140 -51.46 9.50 -16.26
N SER A 141 -50.97 9.40 -15.03
CA SER A 141 -51.29 8.33 -14.08
C SER A 141 -52.79 8.29 -13.75
N GLU A 142 -53.41 9.43 -13.48
CA GLU A 142 -54.85 9.54 -13.23
C GLU A 142 -55.69 9.22 -14.48
N LYS A 143 -55.25 9.65 -15.66
CA LYS A 143 -55.91 9.33 -16.94
C LYS A 143 -55.90 7.82 -17.22
N ILE A 144 -54.79 7.14 -16.95
CA ILE A 144 -54.70 5.67 -17.05
C ILE A 144 -55.66 5.02 -16.05
N LEU A 145 -55.63 5.48 -14.80
CA LEU A 145 -56.49 4.95 -13.74
C LEU A 145 -57.98 5.11 -14.09
N ASN A 146 -58.37 6.27 -14.61
CA ASN A 146 -59.76 6.55 -15.01
C ASN A 146 -60.19 5.70 -16.21
N LYS A 147 -59.32 5.50 -17.22
CA LYS A 147 -59.60 4.58 -18.33
C LYS A 147 -59.78 3.15 -17.85
N TYR A 148 -58.97 2.70 -16.89
CA TYR A 148 -59.08 1.36 -16.33
C TYR A 148 -60.38 1.18 -15.54
N LYS A 149 -60.78 2.17 -14.73
CA LYS A 149 -62.09 2.17 -14.04
C LYS A 149 -63.24 2.07 -15.04
N LEU A 150 -63.21 2.86 -16.11
CA LEU A 150 -64.24 2.82 -17.16
C LEU A 150 -64.28 1.45 -17.86
N TYR A 151 -63.12 0.86 -18.14
CA TYR A 151 -63.03 -0.49 -18.72
C TYR A 151 -63.67 -1.55 -17.82
N LEU A 152 -63.40 -1.50 -16.51
CA LEU A 152 -64.02 -2.40 -15.53
C LEU A 152 -65.54 -2.24 -15.52
N GLU A 153 -66.06 -1.02 -15.49
CA GLU A 153 -67.51 -0.78 -15.55
C GLU A 153 -68.15 -1.35 -16.83
N LYS A 154 -67.51 -1.18 -17.99
CA LYS A 154 -68.00 -1.73 -19.25
C LYS A 154 -67.99 -3.24 -19.24
N THR A 155 -66.96 -3.85 -18.66
CA THR A 155 -66.84 -5.31 -18.53
C THR A 155 -67.94 -5.87 -17.63
N SER A 156 -68.22 -5.22 -16.50
CA SER A 156 -69.34 -5.60 -15.62
C SER A 156 -70.68 -5.51 -16.34
N ARG A 157 -70.96 -4.40 -17.04
CA ARG A 157 -72.20 -4.26 -17.83
C ARG A 157 -72.33 -5.32 -18.92
N LEU A 158 -71.21 -5.70 -19.53
CA LEU A 158 -71.18 -6.75 -20.55
C LEU A 158 -71.48 -8.12 -19.93
N ALA A 159 -71.00 -8.39 -18.71
CA ALA A 159 -71.37 -9.59 -17.97
C ALA A 159 -72.87 -9.61 -17.65
N ASP A 160 -73.45 -8.49 -17.19
CA ASP A 160 -74.89 -8.38 -16.92
C ASP A 160 -75.73 -8.59 -18.19
N LEU A 161 -75.30 -8.03 -19.32
CA LEU A 161 -75.95 -8.21 -20.62
C LEU A 161 -75.85 -9.65 -21.09
N ASN A 162 -74.68 -10.28 -20.98
CA ASN A 162 -74.49 -11.68 -21.32
C ASN A 162 -75.34 -12.61 -20.45
N GLN A 163 -75.47 -12.33 -19.16
CA GLN A 163 -76.37 -13.08 -18.28
C GLN A 163 -77.83 -12.94 -18.71
N SER A 164 -78.24 -11.74 -19.14
CA SER A 164 -79.60 -11.51 -19.67
C SER A 164 -79.82 -12.25 -21.00
N LEU A 165 -78.79 -12.29 -21.86
CA LEU A 165 -78.83 -12.96 -23.17
C LEU A 165 -78.74 -14.49 -23.07
N ALA A 166 -78.17 -15.04 -21.99
CA ALA A 166 -78.11 -16.48 -21.77
C ALA A 166 -79.51 -17.15 -21.77
N GLN A 167 -80.57 -16.40 -21.43
CA GLN A 167 -81.96 -16.88 -21.53
C GLN A 167 -82.42 -17.14 -22.98
N TYR A 168 -81.68 -16.63 -23.96
CA TYR A 168 -81.96 -16.74 -25.39
C TYR A 168 -80.89 -17.57 -26.12
N GLU A 169 -80.02 -18.27 -25.40
CA GLU A 169 -78.92 -19.05 -25.99
C GLU A 169 -79.43 -20.18 -26.91
N ASP A 170 -80.61 -20.72 -26.62
CA ASP A 170 -81.29 -21.74 -27.43
C ASP A 170 -81.98 -21.18 -28.69
N LEU A 171 -82.05 -19.85 -28.86
CA LEU A 171 -82.67 -19.26 -30.04
C LEU A 171 -81.71 -19.27 -31.24
N PRO A 172 -82.17 -19.71 -32.42
CA PRO A 172 -81.36 -19.64 -33.62
C PRO A 172 -80.95 -18.20 -33.95
N PRO A 173 -79.73 -17.98 -34.48
CA PRO A 173 -79.16 -16.65 -34.71
C PRO A 173 -79.90 -15.82 -35.76
N ASN A 174 -80.85 -16.40 -36.52
CA ASN A 174 -81.70 -15.64 -37.43
C ASN A 174 -83.19 -16.01 -37.29
N LEU A 175 -84.04 -15.01 -37.52
CA LEU A 175 -85.51 -15.12 -37.44
C LEU A 175 -86.09 -16.18 -38.38
N LEU A 176 -85.42 -16.44 -39.51
CA LEU A 176 -85.87 -17.44 -40.48
C LEU A 176 -85.71 -18.87 -39.95
N GLN A 177 -84.58 -19.16 -39.29
CA GLN A 177 -84.30 -20.43 -38.64
C GLN A 177 -85.17 -20.62 -37.40
N ALA A 178 -85.41 -19.55 -36.63
CA ALA A 178 -86.35 -19.58 -35.51
C ALA A 178 -87.77 -19.92 -36.01
N LYS A 179 -88.23 -19.29 -37.11
CA LYS A 179 -89.53 -19.60 -37.72
C LYS A 179 -89.60 -21.05 -38.22
N LEU A 180 -88.55 -21.54 -38.87
CA LEU A 180 -88.45 -22.94 -39.32
C LEU A 180 -88.49 -23.93 -38.15
N LEU A 181 -87.81 -23.64 -37.04
CA LEU A 181 -87.83 -24.48 -35.83
C LEU A 181 -89.21 -24.50 -35.17
N VAL A 182 -89.89 -23.35 -35.09
CA VAL A 182 -91.26 -23.28 -34.56
C VAL A 182 -92.21 -24.06 -35.46
N GLU A 183 -92.07 -23.94 -36.77
CA GLU A 183 -92.91 -24.65 -37.73
C GLU A 183 -92.65 -26.16 -37.72
N SER A 184 -91.40 -26.60 -37.54
CA SER A 184 -91.07 -28.02 -37.38
C SER A 184 -91.64 -28.59 -36.09
N LYS A 185 -91.51 -27.88 -34.96
CA LYS A 185 -92.10 -28.27 -33.68
C LYS A 185 -93.62 -28.30 -33.74
N ARG A 186 -94.25 -27.34 -34.43
CA ARG A 186 -95.70 -27.34 -34.64
C ARG A 186 -96.16 -28.59 -35.41
N LYS A 187 -95.44 -28.97 -36.47
CA LYS A 187 -95.72 -30.21 -37.23
C LYS A 187 -95.48 -31.47 -36.39
N GLU A 188 -94.47 -31.48 -35.52
CA GLU A 188 -94.26 -32.57 -34.55
C GLU A 188 -95.43 -32.68 -33.56
N TYR A 189 -95.93 -31.55 -33.05
CA TYR A 189 -97.12 -31.51 -32.19
C TYR A 189 -98.38 -31.99 -32.92
N GLU A 190 -98.64 -31.52 -34.14
CA GLU A 190 -99.78 -31.97 -34.94
C GLU A 190 -99.71 -33.48 -35.23
N LYS A 191 -98.51 -34.02 -35.47
CA LYS A 191 -98.31 -35.48 -35.60
C LYS A 191 -98.59 -36.22 -34.29
N LEU A 192 -98.10 -35.71 -33.17
CA LEU A 192 -98.38 -36.28 -31.85
C LEU A 192 -99.89 -36.27 -31.55
N GLU A 193 -100.57 -35.17 -31.87
CA GLU A 193 -102.00 -35.01 -31.69
C GLU A 193 -102.80 -36.00 -32.56
N GLN A 194 -102.39 -36.20 -33.83
CA GLN A 194 -102.95 -37.24 -34.69
C GLN A 194 -102.73 -38.66 -34.13
N ILE A 195 -101.53 -38.96 -33.64
CA ILE A 195 -101.23 -40.25 -32.98
C ILE A 195 -102.11 -40.44 -31.74
N PHE A 196 -102.33 -39.38 -30.96
CA PHE A 196 -103.23 -39.40 -29.81
C PHE A 196 -104.68 -39.64 -30.22
N LEU A 197 -105.17 -38.98 -31.27
CA LEU A 197 -106.52 -39.17 -31.82
C LEU A 197 -106.73 -40.57 -32.40
N GLU A 198 -105.75 -41.11 -33.13
CA GLU A 198 -105.78 -42.49 -33.64
C GLU A 198 -105.77 -43.54 -32.53
N LYS A 199 -105.03 -43.29 -31.44
CA LYS A 199 -105.08 -44.14 -30.24
C LYS A 199 -106.41 -44.02 -29.50
N ALA A 200 -107.01 -42.84 -29.46
CA ALA A 200 -108.31 -42.62 -28.81
C ALA A 200 -109.50 -43.21 -29.58
N GLN A 201 -109.38 -43.40 -30.91
CA GLN A 201 -110.40 -44.04 -31.77
C GLN A 201 -110.26 -45.56 -31.88
N LYS A 202 -109.22 -46.17 -31.27
CA LYS A 202 -109.01 -47.63 -31.21
C LYS A 202 -109.39 -48.25 -29.86
N ILE A 203 -110.19 -47.54 -29.05
CA ILE A 203 -110.85 -48.01 -27.83
C ILE A 203 -112.36 -47.97 -28.08
#